data_AF-A0A7V2JZL4-F1
#
_entry.id   AF-A0A7V2JZL4-F1
#
_cell.length_a   1.000
_cell.length_b   1.000
_cell.length_c   1.000
_cell.angle_alpha   90.00
_cell.angle_beta   90.00
_cell.angle_gamma   90.00
#
_symmetry.space_group_name_H-M   'P 1'
#
loop_
_entity.id
_entity.type
_entity.pdbx_description
1 polymer ?
#
loop_
_entity_poly.entity_id
_entity_poly.type
_entity_poly.pdbx_seq_one_letter_code
_entity_poly.pdbx_strand_id
1 'polypeptide(L)'
;MTSSKDKLDLKKVGYDETGDTPRSASFLLEDDTARVSTSKERELVMDSMRRARVESPWVRELEWSLVDPDADEFTRLVASHEDPAGNFIHVLEGAKIRFPAQSCFLLKADRNEQVLHNIIVLEPGSE
;
A
#
# COMPACT_ATOMS: atom_id res chain seq x y z
N MET A 1 7.97 -0.38 -17.68
CA MET A 1 8.43 -1.77 -17.52
C MET A 1 9.62 -1.75 -16.56
N THR A 2 9.61 -2.57 -15.52
CA THR A 2 10.70 -2.73 -14.53
C THR A 2 11.96 -3.29 -15.19
N SER A 3 13.14 -2.82 -14.76
CA SER A 3 14.42 -3.28 -15.31
C SER A 3 14.69 -4.75 -14.96
N SER A 4 15.56 -5.45 -15.69
CA SER A 4 15.91 -6.84 -15.35
C SER A 4 16.53 -6.98 -13.95
N LYS A 5 17.21 -5.92 -13.46
CA LYS A 5 17.74 -5.86 -12.10
C LYS A 5 16.60 -5.71 -11.08
N ASP A 6 15.65 -4.82 -11.35
CA ASP A 6 14.50 -4.57 -10.49
C ASP A 6 13.68 -5.84 -10.30
N LYS A 7 13.44 -6.59 -11.38
CA LYS A 7 12.73 -7.88 -11.34
C LYS A 7 13.41 -8.91 -10.44
N LEU A 8 14.74 -8.94 -10.44
CA LEU A 8 15.52 -9.83 -9.58
C LEU A 8 15.41 -9.41 -8.11
N ASP A 9 15.39 -8.10 -7.85
CA ASP A 9 15.28 -7.57 -6.49
C ASP A 9 13.87 -7.74 -5.92
N LEU A 10 12.82 -7.54 -6.74
CA LEU A 10 11.42 -7.79 -6.36
C LEU A 10 11.18 -9.26 -6.00
N LYS A 11 11.74 -10.19 -6.78
CA LYS A 11 11.64 -11.63 -6.48
C LYS A 11 12.31 -12.00 -5.15
N LYS A 12 13.43 -11.36 -4.79
CA LYS A 12 14.13 -11.63 -3.51
C LYS A 12 13.29 -11.25 -2.28
N VAL A 13 12.41 -10.25 -2.42
CA VAL A 13 11.49 -9.82 -1.35
C VAL A 13 10.10 -10.47 -1.46
N GLY A 14 9.95 -11.49 -2.32
CA GLY A 14 8.71 -12.27 -2.46
C GLY A 14 7.60 -11.57 -3.25
N TYR A 15 7.88 -10.42 -3.88
CA TYR A 15 6.94 -9.75 -4.77
C TYR A 15 6.93 -10.45 -6.13
N ASP A 16 5.76 -10.96 -6.52
CA ASP A 16 5.58 -11.66 -7.77
C ASP A 16 4.97 -10.75 -8.85
N GLU A 17 5.80 -10.33 -9.78
CA GLU A 17 5.41 -9.56 -10.96
C GLU A 17 4.92 -10.43 -12.13
N THR A 18 5.22 -11.73 -12.15
CA THR A 18 4.83 -12.60 -13.29
C THR A 18 3.36 -13.01 -13.19
N GLY A 19 2.83 -13.06 -11.96
CA GLY A 19 1.47 -13.51 -11.68
C GLY A 19 1.34 -15.02 -11.66
N ASP A 20 2.45 -15.76 -11.70
CA ASP A 20 2.49 -17.22 -11.63
C ASP A 20 2.05 -17.74 -10.25
N THR A 21 2.27 -16.94 -9.20
CA THR A 21 1.82 -17.24 -7.85
C THR A 21 0.45 -16.59 -7.61
N PRO A 22 -0.53 -17.34 -7.09
CA PRO A 22 -1.81 -16.77 -6.69
C PRO A 22 -1.65 -15.63 -5.67
N ARG A 23 -2.29 -14.51 -5.98
CA ARG A 23 -2.33 -13.27 -5.19
C ARG A 23 -3.69 -12.64 -5.35
N SER A 24 -4.33 -12.25 -4.25
CA SER A 24 -5.67 -11.63 -4.27
C SER A 24 -5.61 -10.15 -4.61
N ALA A 25 -4.50 -9.49 -4.31
CA ALA A 25 -4.22 -8.13 -4.75
C ALA A 25 -2.71 -7.89 -4.87
N SER A 26 -2.32 -6.89 -5.67
CA SER A 26 -0.93 -6.47 -5.85
C SER A 26 -0.83 -4.95 -5.84
N PHE A 27 0.14 -4.44 -5.08
CA PHE A 27 0.51 -3.03 -5.04
C PHE A 27 2.03 -2.88 -5.16
N LEU A 28 2.47 -1.97 -6.04
CA LEU A 28 3.88 -1.59 -6.18
C LEU A 28 3.97 -0.07 -6.17
N LEU A 29 4.61 0.48 -5.14
CA LEU A 29 5.01 1.87 -5.09
C LEU A 29 6.48 1.97 -5.50
N GLU A 30 6.76 2.67 -6.59
CA GLU A 30 8.11 3.05 -6.95
C GLU A 30 8.31 4.51 -6.56
N ASP A 31 9.26 4.77 -5.65
CA ASP A 31 9.49 6.09 -5.07
C ASP A 31 8.18 6.64 -4.45
N ASP A 32 7.58 7.68 -5.00
CA ASP A 32 6.33 8.27 -4.52
C ASP A 32 5.10 7.85 -5.36
N THR A 33 5.30 7.01 -6.38
CA THR A 33 4.32 6.76 -7.43
C THR A 33 3.84 5.31 -7.41
N ALA A 34 2.53 5.12 -7.28
CA ALA A 34 1.92 3.80 -7.41
C ALA A 34 1.94 3.34 -8.88
N ARG A 35 2.72 2.28 -9.17
CA ARG A 35 2.85 1.68 -10.50
C ARG A 35 1.90 0.53 -10.73
N VAL A 36 1.60 -0.21 -9.66
CA VAL A 36 0.64 -1.31 -9.66
C VAL A 36 -0.31 -1.08 -8.51
N SER A 37 -1.60 -1.20 -8.78
CA SER A 37 -2.69 -1.15 -7.82
C SER A 37 -3.81 -1.99 -8.42
N THR A 38 -3.93 -3.24 -7.98
CA THR A 38 -4.85 -4.21 -8.57
C THR A 38 -5.45 -5.10 -7.50
N SER A 39 -6.75 -5.28 -7.54
CA SER A 39 -7.49 -6.24 -6.72
C SER A 39 -8.16 -7.27 -7.63
N LYS A 40 -8.02 -8.55 -7.31
CA LYS A 40 -8.61 -9.66 -8.09
C LYS A 40 -9.92 -10.17 -7.51
N GLU A 41 -10.25 -9.75 -6.28
CA GLU A 41 -11.48 -10.08 -5.57
C GLU A 41 -12.27 -8.79 -5.34
N ARG A 42 -13.61 -8.86 -5.40
CA ARG A 42 -14.47 -7.67 -5.24
C ARG A 42 -14.52 -7.18 -3.79
N GLU A 43 -14.30 -8.08 -2.85
CA GLU A 43 -14.39 -7.83 -1.41
C GLU A 43 -13.06 -7.35 -0.80
N LEU A 44 -12.03 -7.19 -1.63
CA LEU A 44 -10.72 -6.65 -1.27
C LEU A 44 -10.45 -5.43 -2.15
N VAL A 45 -10.26 -4.28 -1.53
CA VAL A 45 -9.76 -3.08 -2.19
C VAL A 45 -8.32 -2.89 -1.79
N MET A 46 -7.44 -2.79 -2.78
CA MET A 46 -6.03 -2.42 -2.60
C MET A 46 -5.72 -1.28 -3.55
N ASP A 47 -5.40 -0.10 -3.00
CA ASP A 47 -5.11 1.09 -3.79
C ASP A 47 -4.05 2.01 -3.17
N SER A 48 -3.68 3.07 -3.86
CA SER A 48 -2.85 4.14 -3.29
C SER A 48 -3.64 4.98 -2.29
N MET A 49 -2.99 5.46 -1.24
CA MET A 49 -3.60 6.42 -0.30
C MET A 49 -4.13 7.68 -0.99
N ARG A 50 -3.43 8.16 -2.03
CA ARG A 50 -3.88 9.30 -2.83
C ARG A 50 -5.27 9.05 -3.43
N ARG A 51 -5.50 7.86 -4.00
CA ARG A 51 -6.81 7.48 -4.54
C ARG A 51 -7.83 7.22 -3.43
N ALA A 52 -7.44 6.53 -2.36
CA ALA A 52 -8.32 6.25 -1.22
C ALA A 52 -8.88 7.55 -0.59
N ARG A 53 -8.05 8.59 -0.42
CA ARG A 53 -8.47 9.91 0.08
C ARG A 53 -9.53 10.61 -0.78
N VAL A 54 -9.63 10.26 -2.07
CA VAL A 54 -10.59 10.83 -3.03
C VAL A 54 -11.83 9.95 -3.14
N GLU A 55 -11.65 8.64 -3.30
CA GLU A 55 -12.74 7.68 -3.54
C GLU A 55 -13.45 7.24 -2.26
N SER A 56 -12.78 7.37 -1.10
CA SER A 56 -13.28 7.01 0.23
C SER A 56 -12.93 8.10 1.25
N PRO A 57 -13.61 9.25 1.25
CA PRO A 57 -13.25 10.40 2.08
C PRO A 57 -13.15 10.11 3.58
N TRP A 58 -13.90 9.11 4.07
CA TRP A 58 -13.85 8.62 5.46
C TRP A 58 -12.47 8.10 5.87
N VAL A 59 -11.62 7.70 4.93
CA VAL A 59 -10.24 7.25 5.20
C VAL A 59 -9.43 8.35 5.88
N ARG A 60 -9.73 9.64 5.62
CA ARG A 60 -9.06 10.77 6.28
C ARG A 60 -9.32 10.82 7.78
N GLU A 61 -10.44 10.27 8.25
CA GLU A 61 -10.77 10.20 9.67
C GLU A 61 -9.94 9.12 10.40
N LEU A 62 -9.37 8.17 9.64
CA LEU A 62 -8.52 7.11 10.17
C LEU A 62 -7.04 7.50 10.22
N GLU A 63 -6.61 8.48 9.44
CA GLU A 63 -5.24 8.98 9.45
C GLU A 63 -4.86 9.42 10.87
N TRP A 64 -3.75 8.87 11.39
CA TRP A 64 -3.25 9.17 12.75
C TRP A 64 -4.20 8.79 13.90
N SER A 65 -5.24 7.98 13.65
CA SER A 65 -6.14 7.50 14.71
C SER A 65 -5.51 6.46 15.64
N LEU A 66 -4.48 5.75 15.16
CA LEU A 66 -3.77 4.69 15.90
C LEU A 66 -2.30 5.00 16.19
N VAL A 67 -1.68 5.86 15.39
CA VAL A 67 -0.27 6.27 15.54
C VAL A 67 -0.27 7.73 15.94
N ASP A 68 0.49 8.09 16.97
CA ASP A 68 0.67 9.49 17.37
C ASP A 68 1.57 10.21 16.35
N PRO A 69 1.11 11.30 15.71
CA PRO A 69 1.93 12.05 14.75
C PRO A 69 3.19 12.64 15.38
N ASP A 70 3.21 12.89 16.68
CA ASP A 70 4.34 13.49 17.38
C ASP A 70 5.30 12.48 18.04
N ALA A 71 5.07 11.17 17.85
CA ALA A 71 5.84 10.10 18.50
C ALA A 71 7.35 10.23 18.32
N ASP A 72 7.81 10.52 17.10
CA ASP A 72 9.23 10.70 16.78
C ASP A 72 9.44 11.63 15.56
N GLU A 73 10.70 11.79 15.13
CA GLU A 73 11.04 12.66 14.01
C GLU A 73 10.49 12.18 12.66
N PHE A 74 10.30 10.87 12.50
CA PHE A 74 9.79 10.26 11.28
C PHE A 74 8.27 10.38 11.22
N THR A 75 7.54 10.16 12.31
CA THR A 75 6.09 10.40 12.35
C THR A 75 5.77 11.87 12.10
N ARG A 76 6.53 12.80 12.69
CA ARG A 76 6.38 14.23 12.45
C ARG A 76 6.67 14.61 11.00
N LEU A 77 7.69 14.00 10.40
CA LEU A 77 7.98 14.17 8.98
C LEU A 77 6.79 13.75 8.12
N VAL A 78 6.25 12.53 8.34
CA VAL A 78 5.08 12.02 7.60
C VAL A 78 3.85 12.90 7.83
N ALA A 79 3.60 13.35 9.05
CA ALA A 79 2.45 14.18 9.41
C ALA A 79 2.51 15.59 8.80
N SER A 80 3.72 16.12 8.61
CA SER A 80 3.93 17.43 7.97
C SER A 80 3.91 17.40 6.44
N HIS A 81 3.98 16.21 5.85
CA HIS A 81 4.00 16.04 4.40
C HIS A 81 2.59 16.26 3.81
N GLU A 82 2.47 17.04 2.74
CA GLU A 82 1.16 17.42 2.16
C GLU A 82 0.37 16.22 1.64
N ASP A 83 1.05 15.28 0.98
CA ASP A 83 0.42 14.09 0.41
C ASP A 83 1.33 12.87 0.52
N PRO A 84 1.53 12.30 1.73
CA PRO A 84 2.38 11.13 1.90
C PRO A 84 1.82 9.97 1.08
N ALA A 85 2.71 9.29 0.36
CA ALA A 85 2.36 8.12 -0.43
C ALA A 85 1.97 6.96 0.49
N GLY A 86 1.44 5.89 -0.08
CA GLY A 86 1.10 4.72 0.72
C GLY A 86 0.10 3.80 0.06
N ASN A 87 -0.10 2.68 0.72
CA ASN A 87 -1.02 1.62 0.36
C ASN A 87 -2.25 1.68 1.28
N PHE A 88 -3.42 1.61 0.66
CA PHE A 88 -4.71 1.45 1.31
C PHE A 88 -5.23 0.04 1.03
N ILE A 89 -5.49 -0.72 2.08
CA ILE A 89 -6.11 -2.04 2.00
C ILE A 89 -7.43 -2.00 2.76
N HIS A 90 -8.52 -2.42 2.13
CA HIS A 90 -9.83 -2.51 2.77
C HIS A 90 -10.48 -3.83 2.41
N VAL A 91 -10.75 -4.65 3.43
CA VAL A 91 -11.42 -5.94 3.32
C VAL A 91 -12.83 -5.79 3.85
N LEU A 92 -13.81 -6.11 3.01
CA LEU A 92 -15.23 -5.93 3.33
C LEU A 92 -15.75 -6.97 4.32
N GLU A 93 -16.86 -6.65 4.99
CA GLU A 93 -17.46 -7.45 6.05
C GLU A 93 -17.66 -8.91 5.63
N GLY A 94 -17.22 -9.84 6.48
CA GLY A 94 -17.36 -11.28 6.27
C GLY A 94 -16.52 -11.87 5.12
N ALA A 95 -15.72 -11.06 4.42
CA ALA A 95 -14.90 -11.54 3.31
C ALA A 95 -13.76 -12.45 3.79
N LYS A 96 -13.46 -13.47 2.99
CA LYS A 96 -12.40 -14.45 3.29
C LYS A 96 -11.40 -14.48 2.15
N ILE A 97 -10.33 -13.70 2.27
CA ILE A 97 -9.35 -13.53 1.21
C ILE A 97 -8.45 -14.76 1.16
N ARG A 98 -8.59 -15.55 0.08
CA ARG A 98 -7.97 -16.89 0.00
C ARG A 98 -6.47 -16.87 -0.29
N PHE A 99 -5.98 -15.85 -0.98
CA PHE A 99 -4.56 -15.72 -1.29
C PHE A 99 -4.00 -14.42 -0.71
N PRO A 100 -2.70 -14.35 -0.38
CA PRO A 100 -2.13 -13.11 0.14
C PRO A 100 -2.29 -11.94 -0.84
N ALA A 101 -2.65 -10.77 -0.32
CA ALA A 101 -2.33 -9.51 -0.96
C ALA A 101 -0.82 -9.24 -0.84
N GLN A 102 -0.21 -8.67 -1.87
CA GLN A 102 1.21 -8.32 -1.87
C GLN A 102 1.42 -6.82 -2.07
N SER A 103 2.24 -6.21 -1.23
CA SER A 103 2.65 -4.82 -1.34
C SER A 103 4.17 -4.73 -1.41
N CYS A 104 4.69 -3.91 -2.31
CA CYS A 104 6.11 -3.61 -2.38
C CYS A 104 6.34 -2.10 -2.48
N PHE A 105 7.30 -1.60 -1.69
CA PHE A 105 7.74 -0.22 -1.69
C PHE A 105 9.20 -0.20 -2.14
N LEU A 106 9.44 0.29 -3.35
CA LEU A 106 10.73 0.23 -4.03
C LEU A 106 11.30 1.64 -4.19
N LEU A 107 12.45 1.89 -3.58
CA LEU A 107 13.25 3.10 -3.81
C LEU A 107 14.12 2.92 -5.05
N LYS A 108 14.02 3.82 -6.02
CA LYS A 108 14.81 3.77 -7.27
C LYS A 108 15.58 5.05 -7.53
N ALA A 109 15.02 6.20 -7.15
CA ALA A 109 15.69 7.48 -7.32
C ALA A 109 16.80 7.66 -6.27
N ASP A 110 17.96 8.16 -6.73
CA ASP A 110 19.07 8.50 -5.83
C ASP A 110 18.63 9.60 -4.86
N ARG A 111 18.89 9.38 -3.56
CA ARG A 111 18.58 10.31 -2.46
C ARG A 111 17.09 10.69 -2.35
N ASN A 112 16.19 9.81 -2.80
CA ASN A 112 14.77 9.99 -2.56
C ASN A 112 14.38 9.53 -1.15
N GLU A 113 13.61 10.35 -0.45
CA GLU A 113 13.01 10.03 0.84
C GLU A 113 11.56 9.60 0.61
N GLN A 114 11.29 8.31 0.77
CA GLN A 114 9.95 7.77 0.59
C GLN A 114 9.15 7.91 1.89
N VAL A 115 8.24 8.89 1.91
CA VAL A 115 7.36 9.20 3.04
C VAL A 115 6.05 8.42 2.88
N LEU A 116 5.79 7.48 3.79
CA LEU A 116 4.68 6.54 3.71
C LEU A 116 3.69 6.69 4.87
N HIS A 117 2.40 6.70 4.53
CA HIS A 117 1.30 6.49 5.48
C HIS A 117 0.42 5.38 4.90
N ASN A 118 0.37 4.21 5.52
CA ASN A 118 -0.46 3.10 5.06
C ASN A 118 -1.67 2.94 5.97
N ILE A 119 -2.82 2.58 5.40
CA ILE A 119 -4.03 2.29 6.17
C ILE A 119 -4.58 0.93 5.73
N ILE A 120 -4.87 0.09 6.72
CA ILE A 120 -5.45 -1.25 6.52
C ILE A 120 -6.74 -1.31 7.34
N VAL A 121 -7.84 -1.61 6.68
CA VAL A 121 -9.18 -1.71 7.28
C VAL A 121 -9.69 -3.13 7.06
N LEU A 122 -9.97 -3.82 8.15
CA LEU A 122 -10.64 -5.11 8.18
C LEU A 122 -12.03 -4.88 8.79
N GLU A 123 -13.08 -5.05 7.99
CA GLU A 123 -14.45 -4.99 8.49
C GLU A 123 -14.79 -6.23 9.33
N PRO A 124 -15.85 -6.20 10.16
CA PRO A 124 -16.20 -7.30 11.04
C PRO A 124 -16.27 -8.67 10.32
N GLY A 125 -15.66 -9.68 10.93
CA GLY A 125 -15.66 -11.04 10.38
C GLY A 125 -14.85 -11.25 9.10
N SER A 126 -14.07 -10.27 8.65
CA SER A 126 -13.15 -10.42 7.52
C SER A 126 -11.79 -11.03 7.91
N GLU A 127 -11.15 -11.73 6.97
CA GLU A 127 -9.79 -12.30 7.10
C GLU A 127 -8.99 -12.27 5.80
#